data_AF-A0AAJ2A287-F1
#
_entry.id   AF-A0AAJ2A287-F1
#
_cell.length_a   1.000
_cell.length_b   1.000
_cell.length_c   1.000
_cell.angle_alpha   90.00
_cell.angle_beta   90.00
_cell.angle_gamma   90.00
#
_symmetry.space_group_name_H-M   'P 1'
#
loop_
_entity.id
_entity.type
_entity.pdbx_description
1 polymer ?
#
loop_
_entity_poly.entity_id
_entity_poly.type
_entity_poly.pdbx_seq_one_letter_code
_entity_poly.pdbx_strand_id
1 'polypeptide(L)' 'METPSTKETPKKRMSPVMLNVLTALVGIGTLGVGIGWLIYSWVVDLEVPYFAIPLVLTVPVIAAVAFRNCWD' A
#
# COMPACT_ATOMS: atom_id res chain seq x y z
N MET A 1 -23.79 -35.62 -17.37
CA MET A 1 -22.92 -34.63 -18.03
C MET A 1 -22.05 -34.02 -16.96
N GLU A 2 -20.76 -34.34 -16.95
CA GLU A 2 -19.81 -33.73 -16.03
C GLU A 2 -19.34 -32.41 -16.67
N THR A 3 -19.66 -31.29 -16.03
CA THR A 3 -19.11 -29.96 -16.37
C THR A 3 -17.97 -29.63 -15.42
N PRO A 4 -16.92 -28.95 -15.92
CA PRO A 4 -15.57 -29.07 -15.39
C PRO A 4 -15.51 -28.52 -13.97
N SER A 5 -14.94 -29.30 -13.06
CA SER A 5 -14.40 -28.81 -11.81
C SER A 5 -13.50 -27.62 -12.16
N THR A 6 -13.98 -26.41 -11.89
CA THR A 6 -13.15 -25.22 -11.77
C THR A 6 -12.10 -25.61 -10.75
N LYS A 7 -10.92 -26.01 -11.23
CA LYS A 7 -9.72 -26.07 -10.40
C LYS A 7 -9.53 -24.65 -9.94
N GLU A 8 -10.09 -24.35 -8.76
CA GLU A 8 -9.74 -23.16 -8.00
C GLU A 8 -8.24 -23.26 -7.84
N THR A 9 -7.50 -22.52 -8.67
CA THR A 9 -6.05 -22.44 -8.59
C THR A 9 -5.77 -22.17 -7.12
N PRO A 10 -5.07 -23.05 -6.39
CA PRO A 10 -4.83 -22.81 -4.98
C PRO A 10 -4.05 -21.52 -4.92
N LYS A 11 -4.74 -20.40 -4.57
CA LYS A 11 -4.10 -19.10 -4.35
C LYS A 11 -2.99 -19.44 -3.38
N LYS A 12 -1.75 -19.27 -3.84
CA LYS A 12 -0.55 -19.64 -3.10
C LYS A 12 -0.59 -18.81 -1.83
N ARG A 13 -1.19 -19.37 -0.76
CA ARG A 13 -1.48 -18.62 0.46
C ARG A 13 -0.15 -18.23 1.03
N MET A 14 0.18 -16.97 0.85
CA MET A 14 1.39 -16.41 1.39
C MET A 14 1.25 -16.45 2.91
N SER A 15 2.30 -16.86 3.61
CA SER A 15 2.24 -17.02 5.07
C SER A 15 1.74 -15.71 5.70
N PRO A 16 0.82 -15.76 6.69
CA PRO A 16 0.24 -14.56 7.30
C PRO A 16 1.30 -13.61 7.87
N VAL A 17 2.42 -14.17 8.35
CA VAL A 17 3.59 -13.40 8.81
C VAL A 17 4.22 -12.63 7.65
N MET A 18 4.42 -13.29 6.51
CA MET A 18 5.01 -12.66 5.32
C MET A 18 4.09 -11.60 4.73
N LEU A 19 2.77 -11.82 4.74
CA LEU A 19 1.79 -10.82 4.32
C LEU A 19 1.78 -9.61 5.24
N ASN A 20 1.88 -9.79 6.56
CA ASN A 20 1.95 -8.68 7.51
C ASN A 20 3.21 -7.84 7.28
N VAL A 21 4.36 -8.49 7.11
CA VAL A 21 5.63 -7.79 6.85
C VAL A 21 5.58 -7.02 5.53
N LEU A 22 5.11 -7.63 4.44
CA LEU A 22 4.97 -6.92 3.16
C LEU A 22 3.98 -5.77 3.26
N THR A 23 2.85 -5.96 3.94
CA THR A 23 1.85 -4.89 4.15
C THR A 23 2.45 -3.71 4.91
N ALA A 24 3.23 -3.98 5.97
CA ALA A 24 3.93 -2.95 6.72
C ALA A 24 4.99 -2.24 5.87
N LEU A 25 5.75 -2.99 5.06
CA LEU A 25 6.74 -2.43 4.14
C LEU A 25 6.11 -1.53 3.09
N VAL A 26 4.94 -1.91 2.55
CA VAL A 26 4.19 -1.07 1.62
C VAL A 26 3.77 0.23 2.30
N GLY A 27 3.17 0.16 3.49
CA GLY A 27 2.80 1.34 4.26
C GLY A 27 3.98 2.27 4.55
N ILE A 28 5.09 1.72 5.06
CA ILE A 28 6.30 2.50 5.38
C ILE A 28 6.92 3.10 4.12
N GLY A 29 7.00 2.33 3.03
CA GLY A 29 7.54 2.79 1.76
C GLY A 29 6.72 3.94 1.17
N THR A 30 5.40 3.79 1.11
CA THR A 30 4.50 4.84 0.62
C THR A 30 4.57 6.09 1.48
N LEU A 31 4.63 5.94 2.81
CA LEU A 31 4.79 7.06 3.72
C LEU A 31 6.14 7.77 3.51
N GLY A 32 7.23 7.02 3.34
CA GLY A 32 8.56 7.58 3.06
C GLY A 32 8.61 8.38 1.77
N VAL A 33 7.97 7.88 0.71
CA VAL A 33 7.84 8.63 -0.56
C VAL A 33 7.03 9.91 -0.35
N GLY A 34 5.91 9.85 0.36
CA GLY A 34 5.07 11.03 0.63
C GLY A 34 5.78 12.08 1.49
N ILE A 35 6.55 11.67 2.50
CA ILE A 35 7.37 12.57 3.33
C ILE A 35 8.50 13.17 2.48
N GLY A 36 9.19 12.36 1.68
CA GLY A 36 10.24 12.85 0.77
C GLY A 36 9.71 13.88 -0.23
N TRP A 37 8.50 13.66 -0.76
CA TRP A 37 7.80 14.62 -1.61
C TRP A 37 7.48 15.93 -0.86
N LEU A 38 6.95 15.85 0.36
CA LEU A 38 6.68 17.05 1.18
C LEU A 38 7.93 17.88 1.43
N ILE A 39 9.06 17.22 1.74
CA ILE A 39 10.35 17.90 1.95
C ILE A 39 10.83 18.54 0.65
N TYR A 40 10.74 17.82 -0.47
CA TYR A 40 11.13 18.33 -1.79
C TYR A 40 10.32 19.57 -2.17
N SER A 41 8.99 19.53 -2.05
CA SER A 41 8.13 20.69 -2.35
C SER A 41 8.39 21.87 -1.41
N TRP A 42 8.67 21.62 -0.13
CA TRP A 42 9.06 22.68 0.81
C TRP A 42 10.33 23.43 0.35
N VAL A 43 11.29 22.70 -0.20
CA VAL A 43 12.60 23.26 -0.60
C VAL A 43 12.55 23.87 -2.01
N VAL A 44 11.83 23.25 -2.94
CA VAL A 44 11.85 23.62 -4.36
C VAL A 44 10.69 24.55 -4.73
N ASP A 45 9.49 24.27 -4.25
CA ASP A 45 8.29 25.04 -4.59
C ASP A 45 8.07 26.22 -3.64
N LEU A 46 8.79 26.30 -2.50
CA LEU A 46 8.67 27.33 -1.44
C LEU A 46 7.24 27.53 -0.88
N GLU A 47 6.29 26.70 -1.30
CA GLU A 47 4.93 26.63 -0.79
C GLU A 47 4.75 25.34 0.01
N VAL A 48 4.05 25.46 1.14
CA VAL A 48 3.67 24.31 1.94
C VAL A 48 2.30 23.84 1.45
N PRO A 49 2.20 22.68 0.77
CA PRO A 49 0.90 22.16 0.37
C PRO A 49 0.17 21.61 1.61
N TYR A 50 -0.53 22.49 2.34
CA TYR A 50 -1.26 22.13 3.57
C TYR A 50 -2.23 20.96 3.37
N PHE A 51 -2.86 20.89 2.19
CA PHE A 51 -3.74 19.78 1.82
C PHE A 51 -3.01 18.45 1.62
N ALA A 52 -1.72 18.48 1.24
CA ALA A 52 -0.94 17.26 1.05
C ALA A 52 -0.60 16.57 2.38
N ILE A 53 -0.65 17.27 3.52
CA ILE A 53 -0.36 16.69 4.84
C ILE A 53 -1.33 15.55 5.18
N PRO A 54 -2.66 15.75 5.21
CA PRO A 54 -3.60 14.65 5.44
C PRO A 54 -3.55 13.59 4.34
N LEU A 55 -3.25 13.97 3.09
CA LEU A 55 -3.12 13.04 1.98
C LEU A 55 -1.92 12.08 2.18
N VAL A 56 -0.75 12.61 2.53
CA VAL A 56 0.47 11.82 2.79
C VAL A 56 0.30 10.90 4.00
N LEU A 57 -0.55 11.25 4.97
CA LEU A 57 -0.84 10.38 6.11
C LEU A 57 -1.87 9.28 5.79
N THR A 58 -2.83 9.54 4.90
CA THR A 58 -3.94 8.61 4.59
C THR A 58 -3.61 7.62 3.48
N VAL A 59 -2.90 8.07 2.44
CA VAL A 59 -2.49 7.23 1.30
C VAL A 59 -1.72 5.96 1.71
N PRO A 60 -0.77 5.99 2.67
CA PRO A 60 -0.06 4.80 3.12
C PRO A 60 -0.98 3.76 3.78
N VAL A 61 -1.97 4.23 4.54
CA VAL A 61 -2.94 3.34 5.21
C VAL A 61 -3.82 2.66 4.17
N ILE A 62 -4.32 3.42 3.20
CA ILE A 62 -5.14 2.88 2.11
C ILE A 62 -4.33 1.89 1.26
N ALA A 63 -3.09 2.23 0.91
CA ALA A 63 -2.20 1.37 0.15
C ALA A 63 -1.91 0.04 0.88
N ALA A 64 -1.64 0.10 2.19
CA ALA A 64 -1.42 -1.08 3.01
C ALA A 64 -2.67 -1.96 3.09
N VAL A 65 -3.85 -1.37 3.34
CA VAL A 65 -5.11 -2.13 3.42
C VAL A 65 -5.48 -2.74 2.06
N ALA A 66 -5.33 -1.99 0.97
CA ALA A 66 -5.61 -2.48 -0.37
C ALA A 66 -4.65 -3.62 -0.75
N PHE A 67 -3.36 -3.50 -0.46
CA PHE A 67 -2.38 -4.56 -0.66
C PHE A 67 -2.76 -5.81 0.14
N ARG A 68 -3.17 -5.65 1.40
CA ARG A 68 -3.60 -6.77 2.22
C ARG A 68 -4.83 -7.47 1.65
N ASN A 69 -5.84 -6.71 1.24
CA ASN A 69 -7.10 -7.24 0.70
C ASN A 69 -6.92 -7.97 -0.64
N CYS A 70 -5.94 -7.57 -1.46
CA CYS A 70 -5.64 -8.28 -2.71
C CYS A 70 -5.03 -9.68 -2.50
N TRP A 71 -4.43 -9.93 -1.32
CA TRP A 71 -3.75 -11.18 -0.98
C TRP A 71 -4.41 -11.98 0.14
N ASP A 72 -5.50 -11.46 0.74
CA ASP A 72 -6.42 -12.22 1.59
C ASP A 72 -7.24 -13.23 0.75
#